data_AF-A0A0Q6YWC5-F1
#
_entry.id   AF-A0A0Q6YWC5-F1
#
_cell.length_a   1.000
_cell.length_b   1.000
_cell.length_c   1.000
_cell.angle_alpha   90.00
_cell.angle_beta   90.00
_cell.angle_gamma   90.00
#
_symmetry.space_group_name_H-M   'P 1'
#
loop_
_entity.id
_entity.type
_entity.pdbx_description
1 polymer ?
#
loop_
_entity_poly.entity_id
_entity_poly.type
_entity_poly.pdbx_seq_one_letter_code
_entity_poly.pdbx_strand_id
1 'polypeptide(L)'
;MAKESVLCDLFIEAFDKIDGWTCYPEGAGFDVLVVHEDGRQIGVEAKLSLNAKVADQILPGFGDEHYGRPGPDHRVVIVSRITDASEGIEKMLRRLGVSVLCPRERWGRHGYELYFDLKRDIFDAESCTATKGLERLFDWWPAERCRVPAFAQALPAGVPSPVRLTPWKESAIKLVALMRSQGFVTVKQIAEHGMGATKWTQPANGKPSWLIKGAARGQWVETVNMPPFDKQHPELYAIAVEALAAKSRQEFELR
;
A
#
# COMPACT_ATOMS: atom_id res chain seq x y z
N MET A 1 -0.66 10.15 -23.20
CA MET A 1 -1.02 10.87 -21.95
C MET A 1 -0.38 10.13 -20.80
N ALA A 2 0.43 10.80 -19.98
CA ALA A 2 1.00 10.20 -18.78
C ALA A 2 -0.12 9.89 -17.79
N LYS A 3 -0.14 8.68 -17.23
CA LYS A 3 -1.03 8.27 -16.13
C LYS A 3 -0.24 8.29 -14.84
N GLU A 4 -0.92 8.50 -13.71
CA GLU A 4 -0.30 8.41 -12.38
C GLU A 4 0.37 7.04 -12.20
N SER A 5 -0.24 5.99 -12.76
CA SER A 5 0.35 4.64 -12.78
C SER A 5 1.74 4.57 -13.39
N VAL A 6 1.95 5.25 -14.51
CA VAL A 6 3.25 5.27 -15.19
C VAL A 6 4.29 5.98 -14.34
N LEU A 7 3.91 7.00 -13.55
CA LEU A 7 4.85 7.67 -12.64
C LEU A 7 5.27 6.75 -11.49
N CYS A 8 4.32 6.05 -10.88
CA CYS A 8 4.63 5.12 -9.81
C CYS A 8 5.46 3.93 -10.32
N ASP A 9 5.12 3.36 -11.50
CA ASP A 9 5.89 2.27 -12.10
C ASP A 9 7.34 2.70 -12.37
N LEU A 10 7.55 3.88 -12.97
CA LEU A 10 8.90 4.44 -13.18
C LEU A 10 9.67 4.68 -11.87
N PHE A 11 8.96 5.04 -10.81
CA PHE A 11 9.56 5.26 -9.50
C PHE A 11 9.97 3.94 -8.83
N ILE A 12 9.10 2.93 -8.89
CA ILE A 12 9.39 1.58 -8.39
C ILE A 12 10.57 0.98 -9.17
N GLU A 13 10.57 1.07 -10.50
CA GLU A 13 11.68 0.61 -11.34
C GLU A 13 13.02 1.30 -11.01
N ALA A 14 12.98 2.53 -10.48
CA ALA A 14 14.18 3.22 -10.04
C ALA A 14 14.64 2.73 -8.66
N PHE A 15 13.71 2.44 -7.74
CA PHE A 15 14.00 1.88 -6.43
C PHE A 15 14.45 0.41 -6.47
N ASP A 16 13.92 -0.41 -7.37
CA ASP A 16 14.33 -1.81 -7.56
C ASP A 16 15.81 -1.95 -7.95
N LYS A 17 16.44 -0.87 -8.40
CA LYS A 17 17.88 -0.80 -8.71
C LYS A 17 18.74 -0.45 -7.50
N ILE A 18 18.13 -0.14 -6.36
CA ILE A 18 18.80 0.25 -5.12
C ILE A 18 18.66 -0.92 -4.14
N ASP A 19 19.78 -1.51 -3.77
CA ASP A 19 19.80 -2.63 -2.82
C ASP A 19 19.23 -2.20 -1.46
N GLY A 20 18.56 -3.13 -0.79
CA GLY A 20 18.03 -2.94 0.57
C GLY A 20 16.67 -2.24 0.65
N TRP A 21 16.11 -1.75 -0.45
CA TRP A 21 14.79 -1.11 -0.46
C TRP A 21 13.73 -2.00 -1.12
N THR A 22 12.53 -2.02 -0.55
CA THR A 22 11.35 -2.72 -1.08
C THR A 22 10.19 -1.74 -1.20
N CYS A 23 9.58 -1.67 -2.39
CA CYS A 23 8.38 -0.87 -2.62
C CYS A 23 7.11 -1.67 -2.31
N TYR A 24 6.20 -1.06 -1.55
CA TYR A 24 4.86 -1.57 -1.28
C TYR A 24 3.83 -0.61 -1.88
N PRO A 25 3.32 -0.91 -3.09
CA PRO A 25 2.24 -0.13 -3.68
C PRO A 25 1.02 -0.06 -2.76
N GLU A 26 0.40 1.10 -2.65
CA GLU A 26 -0.77 1.38 -1.80
C GLU A 26 -0.53 1.07 -0.30
N GLY A 27 0.73 1.12 0.14
CA GLY A 27 1.15 0.80 1.50
C GLY A 27 0.83 1.92 2.50
N ALA A 28 0.24 1.56 3.63
CA ALA A 28 0.01 2.45 4.78
C ALA A 28 -0.73 3.78 4.50
N GLY A 29 -1.51 3.84 3.40
CA GLY A 29 -2.26 5.04 3.00
C GLY A 29 -1.51 6.00 2.08
N PHE A 30 -0.33 5.60 1.59
CA PHE A 30 0.42 6.28 0.53
C PHE A 30 0.25 5.53 -0.79
N ASP A 31 0.44 6.22 -1.92
CA ASP A 31 0.47 5.56 -3.24
C ASP A 31 1.59 4.50 -3.33
N VAL A 32 2.74 4.77 -2.68
CA VAL A 32 3.79 3.77 -2.42
C VAL A 32 4.38 3.98 -1.03
N LEU A 33 4.54 2.91 -0.26
CA LEU A 33 5.39 2.89 0.94
C LEU A 33 6.69 2.17 0.59
N VAL A 34 7.82 2.85 0.66
CA VAL A 34 9.14 2.23 0.46
C VAL A 34 9.73 1.89 1.83
N VAL A 35 10.25 0.68 1.99
CA VAL A 35 10.82 0.21 3.26
C VAL A 35 12.23 -0.29 3.03
N HIS A 36 13.17 0.15 3.85
CA HIS A 36 14.54 -0.35 3.86
C HIS A 36 14.70 -1.55 4.80
N GLU A 37 15.72 -2.38 4.60
CA GLU A 37 16.02 -3.55 5.44
C GLU A 37 16.26 -3.21 6.93
N ASP A 38 16.75 -2.00 7.23
CA ASP A 38 16.90 -1.50 8.62
C ASP A 38 15.59 -0.96 9.22
N GLY A 39 14.50 -1.01 8.45
CA GLY A 39 13.16 -0.60 8.87
C GLY A 39 12.83 0.87 8.62
N ARG A 40 13.71 1.68 8.02
CA ARG A 40 13.35 3.04 7.57
C ARG A 40 12.26 3.02 6.51
N GLN A 41 11.41 4.04 6.50
CA GLN A 41 10.24 4.13 5.64
C GLN A 41 10.14 5.46 4.91
N ILE A 42 9.69 5.40 3.65
CA ILE A 42 9.38 6.56 2.81
C ILE A 42 7.92 6.45 2.37
N GLY A 43 7.09 7.40 2.78
CA GLY A 43 5.73 7.55 2.25
C GLY A 43 5.75 8.39 0.97
N VAL A 44 5.15 7.87 -0.10
CA VAL A 44 5.17 8.48 -1.43
C VAL A 44 3.76 8.73 -1.93
N GLU A 45 3.46 9.99 -2.29
CA GLU A 45 2.22 10.36 -2.98
C GLU A 45 2.53 10.72 -4.44
N ALA A 46 1.70 10.28 -5.37
CA ALA A 46 1.87 10.45 -6.80
C ALA A 46 0.73 11.29 -7.40
N LYS A 47 1.08 12.31 -8.18
CA LYS A 47 0.10 13.13 -8.89
C LYS A 47 0.59 13.58 -10.24
N LEU A 48 -0.28 13.68 -11.26
CA LEU A 48 0.15 14.27 -12.53
C LEU A 48 0.60 15.73 -12.37
N SER A 49 -0.09 16.51 -11.53
CA SER A 49 0.22 17.91 -11.28
C SER A 49 0.25 18.20 -9.79
N LEU A 50 1.29 18.90 -9.35
CA LEU A 50 1.41 19.35 -7.97
C LEU A 50 0.36 20.44 -7.68
N ASN A 51 -0.45 20.22 -6.64
CA ASN A 51 -1.49 21.14 -6.21
C ASN A 51 -1.69 21.06 -4.68
N ALA A 52 -2.51 21.95 -4.11
CA ALA A 52 -2.73 22.00 -2.67
C ALA A 52 -3.34 20.72 -2.08
N LYS A 53 -4.08 19.93 -2.86
CA LYS A 53 -4.64 18.65 -2.38
C LYS A 53 -3.55 17.62 -2.14
N VAL A 54 -2.50 17.61 -2.98
CA VAL A 54 -1.32 16.74 -2.76
C VAL A 54 -0.61 17.12 -1.47
N ALA A 55 -0.49 18.43 -1.18
CA ALA A 55 0.10 18.90 0.08
C ALA A 55 -0.73 18.45 1.31
N ASP A 56 -2.06 18.55 1.23
CA ASP A 56 -2.99 18.06 2.26
C ASP A 56 -2.91 16.55 2.46
N GLN A 57 -2.63 15.77 1.42
CA GLN A 57 -2.48 14.30 1.51
C GLN A 57 -1.14 13.89 2.12
N ILE A 58 -0.04 14.54 1.73
CA ILE A 58 1.31 14.13 2.13
C ILE A 58 1.69 14.66 3.51
N LEU A 59 1.16 15.79 3.97
CA LEU A 59 1.48 16.34 5.28
C LEU A 59 0.67 15.64 6.38
N PRO A 60 1.21 15.49 7.60
CA PRO A 60 0.42 15.01 8.74
C PRO A 60 -0.79 15.91 8.99
N GLY A 61 -1.89 15.31 9.45
CA GLY A 61 -3.07 16.06 9.87
C GLY A 61 -2.81 16.81 11.18
N PHE A 62 -3.56 17.89 11.40
CA PHE A 62 -3.47 18.64 12.65
C PHE A 62 -3.76 17.72 13.86
N GLY A 63 -2.79 17.60 14.75
CA GLY A 63 -2.89 16.75 15.94
C GLY A 63 -2.35 15.32 15.77
N ASP A 64 -2.03 14.85 14.56
CA ASP A 64 -1.46 13.50 14.35
C ASP A 64 -0.18 13.28 15.19
N GLU A 65 0.62 14.35 15.37
CA GLU A 65 1.82 14.40 16.22
C GLU A 65 1.52 14.16 17.72
N HIS A 66 0.33 14.54 18.19
CA HIS A 66 -0.05 14.47 19.60
C HIS A 66 -0.69 13.13 19.97
N TYR A 67 -1.22 12.41 18.98
CA TYR A 67 -1.94 11.15 19.17
C TYR A 67 -1.12 9.92 18.76
N GLY A 68 0.18 10.09 18.49
CA GLY A 68 1.09 8.98 18.19
C GLY A 68 0.70 8.22 16.93
N ARG A 69 0.12 8.90 15.93
CA ARG A 69 -0.30 8.22 14.71
C ARG A 69 0.94 7.69 13.97
N PRO A 70 0.93 6.41 13.53
CA PRO A 70 2.05 5.86 12.81
C PRO A 70 2.36 6.65 11.53
N GLY A 71 3.64 6.87 11.24
CA GLY A 71 4.10 7.62 10.07
C GLY A 71 5.39 7.07 9.48
N PRO A 72 5.75 7.45 8.24
CA PRO A 72 7.05 7.12 7.68
C PRO A 72 8.14 8.08 8.19
N ASP A 73 9.40 7.65 8.15
CA ASP A 73 10.57 8.49 8.49
C ASP A 73 10.75 9.63 7.47
N HIS A 74 10.43 9.39 6.20
CA HIS A 74 10.55 10.37 5.13
C HIS A 74 9.28 10.48 4.27
N ARG A 75 9.11 11.63 3.61
CA ARG A 75 7.94 11.93 2.78
C ARG A 75 8.36 12.48 1.43
N VAL A 76 7.80 11.90 0.36
CA VAL A 76 8.11 12.27 -1.02
C VAL A 76 6.81 12.44 -1.81
N VAL A 77 6.80 13.43 -2.69
CA VAL A 77 5.76 13.58 -3.71
C VAL A 77 6.41 13.37 -5.07
N ILE A 78 5.82 12.52 -5.92
CA ILE A 78 6.24 12.38 -7.31
C ILE A 78 5.20 13.01 -8.24
N VAL A 79 5.66 13.86 -9.16
CA VAL A 79 4.79 14.49 -10.16
C VAL A 79 5.37 14.46 -11.56
N SER A 80 4.50 14.57 -12.58
CA SER A 80 4.95 14.50 -13.98
C SER A 80 5.84 15.67 -14.37
N ARG A 81 5.55 16.87 -13.83
CA ARG A 81 6.32 18.10 -14.05
C ARG A 81 5.97 19.15 -12.99
N ILE A 82 6.93 20.02 -12.70
CA ILE A 82 6.71 21.30 -12.02
C ILE A 82 6.43 22.37 -13.08
N THR A 83 5.46 23.23 -12.81
CA THR A 83 5.15 24.41 -13.63
C THR A 83 5.36 25.66 -12.79
N ASP A 84 5.41 26.83 -13.42
CA ASP A 84 5.50 28.12 -12.71
C ASP A 84 4.38 28.28 -11.66
N ALA A 85 3.20 27.71 -11.93
CA ALA A 85 2.06 27.72 -11.02
C ALA A 85 2.24 26.80 -9.79
N SER A 86 3.11 25.78 -9.88
CA SER A 86 3.34 24.81 -8.79
C SER A 86 4.73 24.95 -8.14
N GLU A 87 5.64 25.75 -8.69
CA GLU A 87 6.98 26.00 -8.13
C GLU A 87 6.91 26.55 -6.69
N GLY A 88 5.95 27.44 -6.42
CA GLY A 88 5.71 27.96 -5.07
C GLY A 88 5.31 26.88 -4.07
N ILE A 89 4.50 25.91 -4.50
CA ILE A 89 4.07 24.77 -3.67
C ILE A 89 5.24 23.82 -3.44
N GLU A 90 6.04 23.54 -4.47
CA GLU A 90 7.23 22.70 -4.36
C GLU A 90 8.22 23.28 -3.34
N LYS A 91 8.50 24.58 -3.45
CA LYS A 91 9.36 25.30 -2.51
C LYS A 91 8.82 25.25 -1.08
N MET A 92 7.52 25.38 -0.91
CA MET A 92 6.86 25.27 0.40
C MET A 92 7.01 23.85 0.97
N LEU A 93 6.67 22.81 0.20
CA LEU A 93 6.75 21.41 0.64
C LEU A 93 8.17 21.02 1.04
N ARG A 94 9.16 21.43 0.25
CA ARG A 94 10.57 21.22 0.55
C ARG A 94 10.98 21.85 1.88
N ARG A 95 10.47 23.06 2.19
CA ARG A 95 10.69 23.72 3.49
C ARG A 95 9.98 23.03 4.64
N LEU A 96 8.91 22.28 4.35
CA LEU A 96 8.19 21.45 5.32
C LEU A 96 8.75 20.02 5.41
N GLY A 97 9.89 19.73 4.80
CA GLY A 97 10.51 18.40 4.88
C GLY A 97 9.86 17.35 3.98
N VAL A 98 9.20 17.77 2.89
CA VAL A 98 8.66 16.89 1.85
C VAL A 98 9.39 17.15 0.54
N SER A 99 10.09 16.15 0.02
CA SER A 99 10.78 16.26 -1.27
C SER A 99 9.81 16.07 -2.42
N VAL A 100 9.94 16.86 -3.48
CA VAL A 100 9.14 16.71 -4.71
C VAL A 100 10.06 16.27 -5.84
N LEU A 101 9.74 15.16 -6.49
CA LEU A 101 10.53 14.57 -7.57
C LEU A 101 9.75 14.59 -8.88
N CYS A 102 10.46 14.84 -9.97
CA CYS A 102 9.96 14.69 -11.33
C CYS A 102 10.85 13.71 -12.11
N PRO A 103 10.26 12.90 -13.01
CA PRO A 103 11.06 12.09 -13.91
C PRO A 103 11.87 12.99 -14.84
N ARG A 104 13.09 12.57 -15.14
CA ARG A 104 13.96 13.18 -16.14
C ARG A 104 13.77 12.48 -17.48
N GLU A 105 14.03 13.21 -18.55
CA GLU A 105 14.09 12.65 -19.90
C GLU A 105 15.53 12.27 -20.23
N ARG A 106 15.71 11.10 -20.87
CA ARG A 106 16.96 10.72 -21.53
C ARG A 106 16.67 10.24 -22.94
N TRP A 107 17.65 10.40 -23.82
CA TRP A 107 17.61 9.79 -25.14
C TRP A 107 18.02 8.32 -25.08
N GLY A 108 17.10 7.42 -25.39
CA GLY A 108 17.28 5.97 -25.45
C GLY A 108 17.28 5.43 -26.89
N ARG A 109 17.36 4.10 -27.02
CA ARG A 109 17.44 3.41 -28.31
C ARG A 109 16.12 3.54 -29.12
N HIS A 110 15.01 3.81 -28.45
CA HIS A 110 13.67 3.95 -29.05
C HIS A 110 13.09 5.36 -28.95
N GLY A 111 13.92 6.38 -28.66
CA GLY A 111 13.50 7.77 -28.48
C GLY A 111 13.64 8.24 -27.03
N TYR A 112 12.86 9.26 -26.65
CA TYR A 112 12.88 9.81 -25.30
C TYR A 112 12.23 8.86 -24.29
N GLU A 113 12.97 8.54 -23.23
CA GLU A 113 12.52 7.72 -22.09
C GLU A 113 12.51 8.57 -20.82
N LEU A 114 11.47 8.40 -20.01
CA LEU A 114 11.36 9.01 -18.68
C LEU A 114 11.97 8.07 -17.63
N TYR A 115 12.65 8.62 -16.63
CA TYR A 115 13.19 7.86 -15.50
C TYR A 115 13.37 8.74 -14.26
N PHE A 116 13.33 8.16 -13.07
CA PHE A 116 13.76 8.86 -11.85
C PHE A 116 15.26 8.66 -11.62
N ASP A 117 15.98 9.77 -11.45
CA ASP A 117 17.39 9.78 -11.06
C ASP A 117 17.47 9.76 -9.52
N LEU A 118 17.22 8.59 -8.95
CA LEU A 118 17.30 8.34 -7.52
C LEU A 118 18.75 8.00 -7.16
N LYS A 119 19.46 8.96 -6.55
CA LYS A 119 20.82 8.72 -6.05
C LYS A 119 20.75 8.11 -4.66
N ARG A 120 21.56 7.08 -4.41
CA ARG A 120 21.68 6.41 -3.09
C ARG A 120 21.89 7.42 -1.96
N ASP A 121 22.72 8.44 -2.22
CA ASP A 121 23.07 9.52 -1.28
C ASP A 121 21.89 10.34 -0.75
N ILE A 122 20.72 10.31 -1.40
CA ILE A 122 19.51 11.01 -0.93
C ILE A 122 18.88 10.26 0.25
N PHE A 123 19.13 8.95 0.34
CA PHE A 123 18.48 8.03 1.28
C PHE A 123 19.44 7.46 2.33
N ASP A 124 20.75 7.60 2.17
CA ASP A 124 21.74 7.13 3.16
C ASP A 124 22.03 8.17 4.23
N ALA A 125 21.80 7.80 5.49
CA ALA A 125 22.18 8.61 6.65
C ALA A 125 23.71 8.74 6.81
N GLU A 126 24.45 7.69 6.38
CA GLU A 126 25.89 7.52 6.61
C GLU A 126 26.79 8.22 5.58
N SER A 127 26.30 8.64 4.41
CA SER A 127 27.13 9.29 3.40
C SER A 127 27.41 10.75 3.78
N CYS A 128 28.46 10.99 4.57
CA CYS A 128 28.96 12.33 4.93
C CYS A 128 29.41 13.18 3.72
N THR A 129 29.39 12.64 2.51
CA THR A 129 29.63 13.37 1.27
C THR A 129 28.31 13.80 0.65
N ALA A 130 27.60 14.72 1.30
CA ALA A 130 26.53 15.46 0.64
C ALA A 130 27.17 16.24 -0.51
N THR A 131 27.17 15.65 -1.70
CA THR A 131 27.60 16.32 -2.93
C THR A 131 26.82 17.63 -3.03
N LYS A 132 27.53 18.76 -3.09
CA LYS A 132 26.96 20.12 -3.07
C LYS A 132 25.63 20.20 -3.82
N GLY A 133 24.54 20.41 -3.08
CA GLY A 133 23.21 20.69 -3.65
C GLY A 133 22.18 19.56 -3.59
N LEU A 134 22.51 18.37 -3.08
CA LEU A 134 21.50 17.34 -2.77
C LEU A 134 21.10 17.43 -1.30
N GLU A 135 19.94 18.02 -1.05
CA GLU A 135 19.31 18.04 0.27
C GLU A 135 18.88 16.60 0.62
N ARG A 136 19.42 16.05 1.70
CA ARG A 136 18.98 14.77 2.29
C ARG A 136 17.48 14.84 2.57
N LEU A 137 16.79 13.70 2.51
CA LEU A 137 15.39 13.66 2.96
C LEU A 137 15.30 14.08 4.43
N PHE A 138 14.30 14.91 4.74
CA PHE A 138 14.03 15.30 6.11
C PHE A 138 13.54 14.08 6.89
N ASP A 139 14.09 13.87 8.09
CA ASP A 139 13.70 12.81 9.00
C ASP A 139 12.61 13.32 9.94
N TRP A 140 11.42 12.76 9.81
CA TRP A 140 10.25 13.09 10.61
C TRP A 140 10.24 12.40 11.98
N TRP A 141 11.11 11.41 12.21
CA TRP A 141 11.25 10.65 13.44
C TRP A 141 9.90 10.28 14.11
N PRO A 142 9.05 9.50 13.42
CA PRO A 142 7.72 9.18 13.93
C PRO A 142 7.82 8.30 15.19
N ALA A 143 6.91 8.52 16.15
CA ALA A 143 6.85 7.73 17.38
C ALA A 143 6.60 6.23 17.12
N GLU A 144 5.82 5.93 16.08
CA GLU A 144 5.59 4.59 15.56
C GLU A 144 5.69 4.64 14.03
N ARG A 145 6.38 3.66 13.43
CA ARG A 145 6.45 3.54 11.98
C ARG A 145 5.17 2.96 11.40
N CYS A 146 4.86 3.29 10.15
CA CYS A 146 3.72 2.70 9.48
C CYS A 146 3.78 1.17 9.48
N ARG A 147 2.62 0.52 9.64
CA ARG A 147 2.51 -0.93 9.49
C ARG A 147 2.81 -1.30 8.04
N VAL A 148 3.86 -2.11 7.85
CA VAL A 148 4.22 -2.66 6.54
C VAL A 148 3.21 -3.76 6.17
N PRO A 149 2.64 -3.72 4.94
CA PRO A 149 1.81 -4.82 4.45
C PRO A 149 2.58 -6.14 4.48
N ALA A 150 1.88 -7.25 4.72
CA ALA A 150 2.53 -8.57 4.79
C ALA A 150 3.16 -9.01 3.46
N PHE A 151 2.79 -8.37 2.35
CA PHE A 151 3.28 -8.67 1.02
C PHE A 151 3.31 -7.40 0.16
N ALA A 152 4.38 -7.24 -0.63
CA ALA A 152 4.47 -6.20 -1.65
C ALA A 152 3.62 -6.63 -2.85
N GLN A 153 2.43 -6.04 -3.04
CA GLN A 153 1.53 -6.46 -4.11
C GLN A 153 2.19 -6.18 -5.46
N ALA A 154 2.22 -7.17 -6.36
CA ALA A 154 2.57 -6.98 -7.77
C ALA A 154 1.43 -6.28 -8.54
N LEU A 155 0.87 -5.20 -7.99
CA LEU A 155 -0.11 -4.36 -8.67
C LEU A 155 0.63 -3.28 -9.45
N PRO A 156 0.22 -2.98 -10.70
CA PRO A 156 0.64 -1.75 -11.35
C PRO A 156 0.18 -0.59 -10.46
N ALA A 157 1.12 0.23 -10.01
CA ALA A 157 0.81 1.30 -9.08
C ALA A 157 -0.06 2.37 -9.78
N GLY A 158 -0.80 3.21 -9.05
CA GLY A 158 -1.53 4.38 -9.61
C GLY A 158 -2.68 4.10 -10.62
N VAL A 159 -3.27 2.89 -10.63
CA VAL A 159 -4.55 2.63 -11.31
C VAL A 159 -5.68 3.36 -10.56
N PRO A 160 -6.65 4.03 -11.20
CA PRO A 160 -7.78 4.63 -10.49
C PRO A 160 -8.57 3.54 -9.73
N SER A 161 -8.49 3.55 -8.41
CA SER A 161 -9.08 2.53 -7.52
C SER A 161 -8.62 1.09 -7.80
N PRO A 162 -7.35 0.73 -7.52
CA PRO A 162 -7.03 -0.67 -7.24
C PRO A 162 -7.78 -1.02 -5.94
N VAL A 163 -8.28 -2.25 -5.79
CA VAL A 163 -9.12 -2.56 -4.63
C VAL A 163 -8.25 -2.65 -3.38
N ARG A 164 -8.02 -1.52 -2.71
CA ARG A 164 -7.13 -1.32 -1.56
C ARG A 164 -7.07 -2.54 -0.64
N LEU A 165 -5.86 -3.04 -0.39
CA LEU A 165 -5.64 -4.07 0.61
C LEU A 165 -5.66 -3.48 2.01
N THR A 166 -6.87 -3.16 2.47
CA THR A 166 -7.07 -2.75 3.86
C THR A 166 -6.83 -3.94 4.81
N PRO A 167 -6.57 -3.70 6.11
CA PRO A 167 -6.55 -4.78 7.11
C PRO A 167 -7.83 -5.61 7.10
N TRP A 168 -8.98 -4.96 6.87
CA TRP A 168 -10.26 -5.64 6.66
C TRP A 168 -10.24 -6.53 5.41
N LYS A 169 -9.64 -6.02 4.32
CA LYS A 169 -9.27 -6.71 3.07
C LYS A 169 -8.62 -8.08 3.33
N GLU A 170 -7.49 -8.02 4.02
CA GLU A 170 -6.66 -9.19 4.37
C GLU A 170 -7.45 -10.21 5.21
N SER A 171 -8.14 -9.74 6.25
CA SER A 171 -8.97 -10.59 7.10
C SER A 171 -10.12 -11.24 6.33
N ALA A 172 -10.74 -10.52 5.39
CA ALA A 172 -11.81 -11.04 4.55
C ALA A 172 -11.32 -12.13 3.61
N ILE A 173 -10.15 -11.97 2.98
CA ILE A 173 -9.55 -12.97 2.10
C ILE A 173 -9.23 -14.26 2.88
N LYS A 174 -8.62 -14.13 4.07
CA LYS A 174 -8.34 -15.28 4.96
C LYS A 174 -9.62 -16.03 5.36
N LEU A 175 -10.68 -15.28 5.71
CA LEU A 175 -11.97 -15.88 6.05
C LEU A 175 -12.59 -16.62 4.86
N VAL A 176 -12.52 -16.05 3.65
CA VAL A 176 -13.04 -16.69 2.43
C VAL A 176 -12.25 -17.96 2.10
N ALA A 177 -10.93 -17.95 2.23
CA ALA A 177 -10.09 -19.14 2.07
C ALA A 177 -10.48 -20.24 3.07
N LEU A 178 -10.66 -19.87 4.35
CA LEU A 178 -11.12 -20.79 5.39
C LEU A 178 -12.49 -21.37 5.06
N MET A 179 -13.45 -20.50 4.71
CA MET A 179 -14.81 -20.90 4.38
C MET A 179 -14.87 -21.89 3.21
N ARG A 180 -14.12 -21.61 2.13
CA ARG A 180 -14.07 -22.49 0.96
C ARG A 180 -13.36 -23.81 1.25
N SER A 181 -12.36 -23.81 2.14
CA SER A 181 -11.68 -25.05 2.55
C SER A 181 -12.58 -25.99 3.37
N GLN A 182 -13.44 -25.45 4.25
CA GLN A 182 -14.32 -26.24 5.12
C GLN A 182 -15.77 -26.35 4.60
N GLY A 183 -16.13 -25.61 3.55
CA GLY A 183 -17.45 -25.57 2.93
C GLY A 183 -18.50 -24.70 3.64
N PHE A 184 -18.18 -24.12 4.81
CA PHE A 184 -19.05 -23.22 5.57
C PHE A 184 -18.21 -22.26 6.42
N VAL A 185 -18.83 -21.33 7.15
CA VAL A 185 -18.17 -20.52 8.17
C VAL A 185 -19.13 -20.26 9.33
N THR A 186 -18.59 -20.05 10.53
CA THR A 186 -19.39 -19.73 11.72
C THR A 186 -19.23 -18.26 12.12
N VAL A 187 -20.22 -17.71 12.83
CA VAL A 187 -20.14 -16.34 13.37
C VAL A 187 -18.91 -16.15 14.27
N LYS A 188 -18.52 -17.20 15.01
CA LYS A 188 -17.33 -17.21 15.84
C LYS A 188 -16.06 -17.01 15.00
N GLN A 189 -15.91 -17.76 13.90
CA GLN A 189 -14.77 -17.63 12.99
C GLN A 189 -14.71 -16.26 12.31
N ILE A 190 -15.86 -15.65 11.99
CA ILE A 190 -15.90 -14.28 11.46
C ILE A 190 -15.37 -13.28 12.50
N ALA A 191 -15.78 -13.44 13.76
CA ALA A 191 -15.33 -12.58 14.86
C ALA A 191 -13.84 -12.77 15.19
N GLU A 192 -13.32 -14.00 15.11
CA GLU A 192 -11.88 -14.31 15.28
C GLU A 192 -11.00 -13.56 14.27
N HIS A 193 -11.54 -13.22 13.10
CA HIS A 193 -10.84 -12.40 12.09
C HIS A 193 -11.07 -10.89 12.28
N GLY A 194 -11.66 -10.46 13.41
CA GLY A 194 -11.92 -9.06 13.74
C GLY A 194 -13.06 -8.43 12.92
N MET A 195 -13.95 -9.24 12.36
CA MET A 195 -15.01 -8.77 11.46
C MET A 195 -16.40 -8.86 12.08
N GLY A 196 -17.26 -7.88 11.79
CA GLY A 196 -18.66 -7.89 12.19
C GLY A 196 -19.51 -8.79 11.29
N ALA A 197 -20.17 -9.80 11.88
CA ALA A 197 -20.97 -10.78 11.12
C ALA A 197 -22.16 -10.18 10.35
N THR A 198 -22.68 -9.04 10.78
CA THR A 198 -23.81 -8.34 10.15
C THR A 198 -23.54 -8.05 8.68
N LYS A 199 -22.34 -7.56 8.33
CA LYS A 199 -21.97 -7.20 6.96
C LYS A 199 -21.93 -8.40 6.01
N TRP A 200 -21.71 -9.60 6.56
CA TRP A 200 -21.61 -10.84 5.81
C TRP A 200 -22.96 -11.55 5.67
N THR A 201 -23.79 -11.48 6.71
CA THR A 201 -24.99 -12.32 6.86
C THR A 201 -26.30 -11.58 6.59
N GLN A 202 -26.32 -10.25 6.64
CA GLN A 202 -27.52 -9.44 6.39
C GLN A 202 -27.48 -8.77 5.02
N PRO A 203 -28.64 -8.63 4.35
CA PRO A 203 -28.76 -7.78 3.17
C PRO A 203 -28.55 -6.31 3.55
N ALA A 204 -27.91 -5.54 2.67
CA ALA A 204 -27.61 -4.13 2.90
C ALA A 204 -27.81 -3.33 1.61
N ASN A 205 -28.41 -2.14 1.71
CA ASN A 205 -28.59 -1.19 0.59
C ASN A 205 -29.25 -1.83 -0.65
N GLY A 206 -30.29 -2.64 -0.45
CA GLY A 206 -30.99 -3.34 -1.54
C GLY A 206 -30.21 -4.49 -2.16
N LYS A 207 -29.00 -4.81 -1.67
CA LYS A 207 -28.21 -5.96 -2.11
C LYS A 207 -28.46 -7.17 -1.21
N PRO A 208 -28.60 -8.37 -1.80
CA PRO A 208 -28.69 -9.62 -1.05
C PRO A 208 -27.43 -9.86 -0.19
N SER A 209 -27.56 -10.65 0.87
CA SER A 209 -26.46 -11.00 1.77
C SER A 209 -25.37 -11.79 1.04
N TRP A 210 -24.12 -11.68 1.51
CA TRP A 210 -23.00 -12.44 0.96
C TRP A 210 -23.03 -13.91 1.39
N LEU A 211 -23.55 -14.16 2.60
CA LEU A 211 -23.73 -15.49 3.18
C LEU A 211 -25.20 -15.80 3.45
N ILE A 212 -25.55 -17.09 3.37
CA ILE A 212 -26.85 -17.64 3.78
C ILE A 212 -26.66 -18.78 4.79
N LYS A 213 -27.73 -19.15 5.51
CA LYS A 213 -27.68 -20.25 6.47
C LYS A 213 -27.37 -21.57 5.76
N GLY A 214 -26.42 -22.33 6.29
CA GLY A 214 -26.03 -23.65 5.81
C GLY A 214 -26.92 -24.77 6.34
N ALA A 215 -26.48 -26.02 6.14
CA ALA A 215 -27.23 -27.22 6.49
C ALA A 215 -27.45 -27.37 8.01
N ALA A 216 -26.46 -27.00 8.84
CA ALA A 216 -26.58 -27.05 10.29
C ALA A 216 -26.74 -25.66 10.93
N ARG A 217 -27.33 -25.63 12.12
CA ARG A 217 -27.48 -24.40 12.91
C ARG A 217 -26.10 -23.77 13.18
N GLY A 218 -25.96 -22.50 12.83
CA GLY A 218 -24.73 -21.74 13.04
C GLY A 218 -23.74 -21.79 11.88
N GLN A 219 -24.01 -22.59 10.85
CA GLN A 219 -23.24 -22.59 9.60
C GLN A 219 -23.76 -21.53 8.64
N TRP A 220 -22.82 -20.90 7.96
CA TRP A 220 -23.07 -19.93 6.89
C TRP A 220 -22.30 -20.35 5.64
N VAL A 221 -22.94 -20.27 4.48
CA VAL A 221 -22.36 -20.69 3.19
C VAL A 221 -22.36 -19.54 2.19
N GLU A 222 -21.41 -19.61 1.26
CA GLU A 222 -21.22 -18.62 0.20
C GLU A 222 -22.46 -18.53 -0.71
N THR A 223 -22.76 -17.31 -1.16
CA THR A 223 -23.76 -17.07 -2.21
C THR A 223 -23.10 -16.54 -3.47
N VAL A 224 -23.85 -16.53 -4.58
CA VAL A 224 -23.44 -15.89 -5.85
C VAL A 224 -23.13 -14.38 -5.71
N ASN A 225 -23.57 -13.74 -4.63
CA ASN A 225 -23.41 -12.30 -4.41
C ASN A 225 -22.13 -11.95 -3.65
N MET A 226 -21.32 -12.95 -3.28
CA MET A 226 -20.05 -12.71 -2.62
C MET A 226 -19.11 -11.91 -3.54
N PRO A 227 -18.49 -10.82 -3.07
CA PRO A 227 -17.47 -10.12 -3.83
C PRO A 227 -16.34 -11.08 -4.23
N PRO A 228 -15.76 -10.95 -5.43
CA PRO A 228 -14.73 -11.87 -5.91
C PRO A 228 -13.37 -11.56 -5.27
N PHE A 229 -13.24 -11.78 -3.96
CA PHE A 229 -12.04 -11.48 -3.16
C PHE A 229 -10.80 -12.23 -3.67
N ASP A 230 -11.00 -13.47 -4.11
CA ASP A 230 -10.01 -14.35 -4.74
C ASP A 230 -9.47 -13.77 -6.05
N LYS A 231 -10.35 -13.23 -6.90
CA LYS A 231 -9.93 -12.63 -8.18
C LYS A 231 -9.34 -11.23 -7.98
N GLN A 232 -9.70 -10.54 -6.90
CA GLN A 232 -9.16 -9.23 -6.56
C GLN A 232 -7.71 -9.32 -6.06
N HIS A 233 -7.35 -10.37 -5.31
CA HIS A 233 -5.99 -10.60 -4.83
C HIS A 233 -5.62 -12.10 -4.87
N PRO A 234 -5.30 -12.65 -6.06
CA PRO A 234 -5.06 -14.08 -6.23
C PRO A 234 -3.87 -14.60 -5.43
N GLU A 235 -2.80 -13.81 -5.30
CA GLU A 235 -1.58 -14.18 -4.56
C GLU A 235 -1.85 -14.33 -3.06
N LEU A 236 -2.56 -13.38 -2.45
CA LEU A 236 -2.92 -13.46 -1.03
C LEU A 236 -3.89 -14.59 -0.73
N TYR A 237 -4.79 -14.88 -1.68
CA TYR A 237 -5.68 -16.01 -1.57
C TYR A 237 -4.89 -17.33 -1.59
N ALA A 238 -3.91 -17.48 -2.49
CA ALA A 238 -3.05 -18.65 -2.56
C ALA A 238 -2.29 -18.88 -1.25
N ILE A 239 -1.66 -17.84 -0.69
CA ILE A 239 -0.94 -17.92 0.60
C ILE A 239 -1.90 -18.30 1.74
N ALA A 240 -3.10 -17.70 1.78
CA ALA A 240 -4.08 -18.03 2.81
C ALA A 240 -4.49 -19.51 2.74
N VAL A 241 -4.66 -20.06 1.53
CA VAL A 241 -4.95 -21.48 1.32
C VAL A 241 -3.77 -22.35 1.75
N GLU A 242 -2.53 -22.00 1.41
CA GLU A 242 -1.33 -22.73 1.82
C GLU A 242 -1.14 -22.73 3.34
N ALA A 243 -1.32 -21.58 3.99
CA ALA A 243 -1.23 -21.45 5.44
C ALA A 243 -2.29 -22.31 6.17
N LEU A 244 -3.51 -22.39 5.63
CA LEU A 244 -4.56 -23.26 6.15
C LEU A 244 -4.19 -24.74 5.96
N ALA A 245 -3.69 -25.11 4.78
CA ALA A 245 -3.26 -26.48 4.50
C ALA A 245 -2.10 -26.92 5.42
N ALA A 246 -1.13 -26.04 5.67
CA ALA A 246 -0.03 -26.29 6.61
C ALA A 246 -0.55 -26.48 8.04
N LYS A 247 -1.49 -25.64 8.49
CA LYS A 247 -2.10 -25.75 9.82
C LYS A 247 -2.88 -27.06 9.98
N SER A 248 -3.65 -27.46 8.97
CA SER A 248 -4.38 -28.74 8.99
C SER A 248 -3.44 -29.96 9.02
N ARG A 249 -2.29 -29.90 8.35
CA ARG A 249 -1.27 -30.98 8.42
C ARG A 249 -0.66 -31.09 9.82
N GLN A 250 -0.29 -29.96 10.43
CA GLN A 250 0.24 -29.95 11.80
C GLN A 250 -0.76 -30.48 12.84
N GLU A 251 -2.04 -30.14 12.72
CA GLU A 251 -3.10 -30.69 13.59
C GLU A 251 -3.30 -32.20 13.40
N PHE A 252 -2.95 -32.75 12.24
CA PHE A 252 -3.02 -34.19 11.96
C PHE A 252 -1.77 -34.93 12.47
N GLU A 253 -0.59 -34.32 12.44
CA GLU A 253 0.67 -34.90 12.96
C GLU A 253 0.74 -34.91 14.50
N LEU A 254 -0.03 -34.04 15.18
CA LEU A 254 -0.12 -33.96 16.64
C LEU A 254 -1.18 -34.89 17.26
N ARG A 255 -1.90 -35.67 16.45
CA ARG A 255 -2.94 -36.64 16.88
C ARG A 255 -2.45 -38.07 16.72
#